data_AF-A0A354YB48-F1
#
_entry.id   AF-A0A354YB48-F1
#
_cell.length_a   1.000
_cell.length_b   1.000
_cell.length_c   1.000
_cell.angle_alpha   90.00
_cell.angle_beta   90.00
_cell.angle_gamma   90.00
#
_symmetry.space_group_name_H-M   'P 1'
#
loop_
_entity.id
_entity.type
_entity.pdbx_description
1 polymer ?
#
loop_
_entity_poly.entity_id
_entity_poly.type
_entity_poly.pdbx_seq_one_letter_code
_entity_poly.pdbx_strand_id
1 'polypeptide(L)' 'MQAETLVLTCKVADFDATIGQCSAPYYSQPPTLFPYLSAVDGLMISFAIVGTWTVGLVARLIIRTTQLESRSNSY' A
#
# COMPACT_ATOMS: atom_id res chain seq x y z
N MET A 1 8.76 16.69 -10.67
CA MET A 1 8.92 17.66 -9.57
C MET A 1 7.60 17.67 -8.82
N GLN A 2 7.56 17.13 -7.61
CA GLN A 2 6.34 17.09 -6.80
C GLN A 2 6.14 18.52 -6.25
N ALA A 3 5.01 19.15 -6.57
CA ALA A 3 4.70 20.47 -6.05
C ALA A 3 4.45 20.34 -4.56
N GLU A 4 5.31 20.95 -3.73
CA GLU A 4 5.14 20.94 -2.28
C GLU A 4 3.97 21.89 -1.94
N THR A 5 2.77 21.32 -1.83
CA THR A 5 1.58 22.06 -1.41
C THR A 5 1.65 22.25 0.09
N LEU A 6 1.89 23.48 0.54
CA LEU A 6 1.78 23.79 1.96
C LEU A 6 0.32 23.99 2.34
N VAL A 7 -0.07 23.47 3.50
CA VAL A 7 -1.39 23.69 4.08
C VAL A 7 -1.26 24.48 5.37
N LEU A 8 -2.26 25.30 5.66
CA LEU A 8 -2.34 26.03 6.90
C LEU A 8 -2.65 25.03 8.03
N THR A 9 -1.77 24.93 9.01
CA THR A 9 -1.93 24.03 10.15
C THR A 9 -1.89 24.81 11.47
N CYS A 10 -2.46 24.18 12.50
CA CYS A 10 -2.53 24.72 13.84
C CYS A 10 -2.00 23.68 14.83
N LYS A 11 -1.15 24.10 15.75
CA LYS A 11 -0.70 23.26 16.85
C LYS A 11 -1.81 23.15 17.88
N VAL A 12 -1.98 21.97 18.47
CA VAL A 12 -3.04 21.72 19.47
C VAL A 12 -2.93 22.66 20.68
N ALA A 13 -1.71 23.06 21.05
CA ALA A 13 -1.47 23.99 22.16
C ALA A 13 -1.96 25.43 21.86
N ASP A 14 -2.05 25.79 20.57
CA ASP A 14 -2.40 27.13 20.08
C ASP A 14 -3.85 27.19 19.57
N PHE A 15 -4.59 26.09 19.71
CA PHE A 15 -5.99 25.98 19.32
C PHE A 15 -6.90 26.36 20.48
N ASP A 16 -7.67 27.43 20.32
CA ASP A 16 -8.72 27.81 21.27
C ASP A 16 -10.02 27.09 20.93
N ALA A 17 -10.36 26.09 21.74
CA ALA A 17 -11.56 25.28 21.56
C ALA A 17 -12.88 26.06 21.77
N THR A 18 -12.84 27.21 22.45
CA THR A 18 -14.04 28.02 22.73
C THR A 18 -14.43 28.86 21.52
N ILE A 19 -13.44 29.38 20.81
CA ILE A 19 -13.62 30.29 19.65
C ILE A 19 -13.49 29.52 18.33
N GLY A 20 -12.90 28.32 18.35
CA GLY A 20 -12.66 27.50 17.16
C GLY A 20 -11.59 28.10 16.24
N GLN A 21 -10.68 28.90 16.79
CA GLN A 21 -9.67 29.66 16.05
C GLN A 21 -8.26 29.26 16.50
N CYS A 22 -7.30 29.39 15.58
CA CYS A 22 -5.88 29.19 15.89
C CYS A 22 -5.23 30.54 16.20
N SER A 23 -4.54 30.65 17.34
CA SER A 23 -3.85 31.89 17.71
C SER A 23 -2.58 32.15 16.87
N ALA A 24 -1.93 31.07 16.41
CA ALA A 24 -0.70 31.13 15.61
C ALA A 24 -0.71 30.07 14.49
N PRO A 25 -1.40 30.33 13.36
CA PRO A 25 -1.36 29.41 12.22
C PRO A 25 0.01 29.44 11.55
N TYR A 26 0.48 28.27 11.10
CA TYR A 26 1.72 28.14 10.33
C TYR A 26 1.50 27.28 9.09
N TYR A 27 2.37 27.44 8.09
CA TYR A 27 2.34 26.60 6.91
C TYR A 27 3.17 25.35 7.15
N SER A 28 2.58 24.18 6.96
CA SER A 28 3.29 22.91 7.04
C SER A 28 2.91 21.99 5.90
N GLN A 29 3.67 20.91 5.80
CA GLN A 29 3.33 19.82 4.91
C GLN A 29 1.98 19.20 5.33
N PRO A 30 1.14 18.81 4.36
CA PRO A 30 -0.13 18.18 4.64
C PRO A 30 0.10 16.85 5.37
N PRO A 31 -0.80 16.50 6.32
CA PRO A 31 -0.71 15.22 7.00
C PRO A 31 -0.86 14.08 5.99
N THR A 32 0.13 13.21 5.92
CA THR A 32 0.11 12.03 5.05
C THR A 32 -0.42 10.84 5.83
N LEU A 33 -1.52 10.22 5.35
CA LEU A 33 -2.07 9.00 5.94
C LEU A 33 -1.13 7.80 5.77
N PHE A 34 -0.34 7.79 4.69
CA PHE A 34 0.62 6.74 4.38
C PHE A 34 2.02 7.33 4.34
N PRO A 35 3.05 6.60 4.83
CA PRO A 35 4.43 7.01 4.63
C PRO A 35 4.73 7.09 3.14
N TYR A 36 5.67 7.97 2.77
CA TYR A 36 6.15 8.05 1.40
C TYR A 36 6.76 6.71 0.99
N LEU A 37 6.15 6.07 -0.02
CA LEU A 37 6.65 4.81 -0.56
C LEU A 37 7.69 5.10 -1.63
N SER A 38 8.91 4.57 -1.45
CA SER A 38 9.92 4.63 -2.50
C SER A 38 9.52 3.76 -3.69
N ALA A 39 10.01 4.10 -4.89
CA ALA A 39 9.82 3.28 -6.07
C ALA A 39 10.40 1.85 -5.88
N VAL A 40 11.49 1.73 -5.12
CA VAL A 40 12.11 0.43 -4.79
C VAL A 40 11.19 -0.40 -3.90
N ASP A 41 10.59 0.21 -2.89
CA ASP A 41 9.67 -0.47 -1.98
C ASP A 41 8.40 -0.93 -2.72
N GLY A 42 7.87 -0.08 -3.60
CA GLY A 42 6.75 -0.42 -4.47
C GLY A 42 7.05 -1.60 -5.39
N LEU A 43 8.26 -1.65 -5.94
CA LEU A 43 8.71 -2.76 -6.78
C LEU A 43 8.79 -4.06 -5.96
N MET A 44 9.37 -4.04 -4.76
CA MET A 44 9.45 -5.22 -3.88
C MET A 44 8.05 -5.77 -3.53
N ILE A 45 7.10 -4.89 -3.20
CA ILE A 45 5.71 -5.27 -2.92
C ILE A 45 5.06 -5.89 -4.16
N SER A 46 5.27 -5.32 -5.34
CA SER A 46 4.72 -5.85 -6.59
C SER A 46 5.22 -7.27 -6.90
N PHE A 47 6.53 -7.52 -6.70
CA PHE A 47 7.11 -8.85 -6.88
C PHE A 47 6.55 -9.85 -5.87
N ALA A 48 6.35 -9.45 -4.62
CA ALA A 48 5.76 -10.33 -3.60
C ALA A 48 4.33 -10.76 -3.98
N ILE A 49 3.50 -9.80 -4.42
CA ILE A 49 2.12 -10.08 -4.84
C ILE A 49 2.12 -11.01 -6.05
N VAL A 50 2.79 -10.62 -7.14
CA VAL A 50 2.81 -11.41 -8.38
C VAL A 50 3.45 -12.78 -8.15
N GLY A 51 4.54 -12.85 -7.39
CA GLY A 51 5.21 -14.09 -7.03
C GLY A 51 4.31 -15.07 -6.27
N THR A 52 3.51 -14.57 -5.32
CA THR A 52 2.58 -15.43 -4.58
C THR A 52 1.50 -16.01 -5.50
N TRP A 53 0.96 -15.19 -6.41
CA TRP A 53 -0.03 -15.64 -7.39
C TRP A 53 0.54 -16.67 -8.37
N THR A 54 1.74 -16.44 -8.89
CA THR A 54 2.36 -17.35 -9.86
C THR A 54 2.65 -18.70 -9.23
N VAL A 55 3.21 -18.73 -8.01
CA VAL A 55 3.44 -19.98 -7.27
C VAL A 55 2.14 -20.74 -7.03
N GLY A 56 1.08 -20.03 -6.60
CA GLY A 56 -0.23 -20.63 -6.38
C GLY A 56 -0.85 -21.22 -7.65
N LEU A 57 -0.72 -20.53 -8.80
CA LEU A 57 -1.22 -21.01 -10.08
C LEU A 57 -0.44 -22.24 -10.58
N VAL A 58 0.89 -22.21 -10.47
CA VAL A 58 1.73 -23.34 -10.87
C VAL A 58 1.40 -24.58 -10.04
N ALA A 59 1.27 -24.44 -8.72
CA ALA A 59 0.87 -25.55 -7.85
C ALA A 59 -0.49 -26.14 -8.27
N ARG A 60 -1.48 -25.29 -8.57
CA ARG A 60 -2.80 -25.74 -9.07
C ARG A 60 -2.70 -26.50 -10.39
N LEU A 61 -1.85 -26.05 -11.32
CA LEU A 61 -1.66 -26.71 -12.61
C LEU A 61 -1.01 -28.08 -12.43
N ILE A 62 0.05 -28.19 -11.63
CA ILE A 62 0.74 -29.45 -11.34
C ILE A 62 -0.22 -30.47 -10.71
N ILE A 63 -1.03 -30.04 -9.75
CA ILE A 63 -2.03 -30.92 -9.12
C ILE A 63 -3.04 -31.41 -10.17
N ARG A 64 -3.52 -30.53 -11.07
CA ARG A 64 -4.47 -30.96 -12.10
C ARG A 64 -3.86 -31.92 -13.10
N THR A 65 -2.64 -31.68 -13.57
CA THR A 65 -1.99 -32.56 -14.55
C THR A 65 -1.70 -33.94 -13.97
N THR A 66 -1.23 -34.00 -12.71
CA THR A 66 -0.97 -35.28 -12.03
C THR A 66 -2.25 -36.09 -11.79
N GLN A 67 -3.37 -35.44 -11.47
CA GLN A 67 -4.67 -36.11 -11.33
C GLN A 67 -5.18 -36.67 -12.66
N LEU A 68 -4.95 -35.95 -13.77
CA LEU A 68 -5.32 -36.42 -15.10
C LEU A 68 -4.49 -37.65 -15.52
N GLU A 69 -3.18 -37.62 -15.30
CA GLU A 69 -2.27 -38.74 -15.53
C GLU A 69 -2.72 -39.99 -14.75
N SER A 70 -2.99 -39.82 -13.44
CA SER A 70 -3.45 -40.91 -12.58
C SER A 70 -4.78 -41.51 -13.06
N ARG A 71 -5.69 -40.67 -13.56
CA ARG A 71 -6.98 -41.14 -14.09
C ARG A 71 -6.81 -41.88 -15.42
N SER A 72 -5.90 -41.42 -16.28
CA SER A 72 -5.60 -42.08 -17.55
C SER A 72 -4.99 -43.47 -17.34
N ASN A 73 -4.13 -43.64 -16.33
CA ASN A 73 -3.45 -44.90 -16.04
C ASN A 73 -4.33 -45.96 -15.33
N SER A 74 -5.58 -45.64 -15.03
CA SER A 74 -6.56 -46.56 -14.41
C SER A 74 -7.54 -47.19 -15.40
N TYR A 75 -7.48 -46.83 -16.68
CA TYR A 75 -8.24 -47.44 -17.78
C TYR A 75 -7.32 -48.32 -18.62
#